data_AF-A0A4P9W4F1-F1
#
_entry.id   AF-A0A4P9W4F1-F1
#
_cell.length_a   1.000
_cell.length_b   1.000
_cell.length_c   1.000
_cell.angle_alpha   90.00
_cell.angle_beta   90.00
_cell.angle_gamma   90.00
#
_symmetry.space_group_name_H-M   'P 1'
#
loop_
_entity.id
_entity.type
_entity.pdbx_description
1 polymer ?
#
loop_
_entity_poly.entity_id
_entity_poly.type
_entity_poly.pdbx_seq_one_letter_code
_entity_poly.pdbx_strand_id
1 'polypeptide(L)'
;MGKTSSKLQGPDDGELPITEFVRRHGDQLFEGDRPFRFISVNVPNLLLIEDRPDRWKGGDGRWALPDPYEQYDALLTVKGLHGRVVRTYTLGFGPFYHVEGIRTYNEPCFVAFDHALAIARSLGVRLIIPLLNNHNGGDAKRSFDYGSYAIMASWRGVKPSGFYSEPELLDDMRHLISFLLNRVNTLTGIRYGDDPTILGWELGNELGGWDGPAPPTAWTLALTSHLRSLAPKTLVFDGTMGGLNAPSRLDVAALRSPDGPDVFSNHYYYGGSDISRIKGDSAFAGKAFYIGEFGFSKLSTLTNVMETTRSLKRVSGALIWSLRFHSMDGGFYTHSEDHDFYAYHAPGFPESDGFHRDEAETIALLRKQALRIQERNPAQVPHPTPPTPLLLAPAAPGQLRWRGSAWAAEYDVRRGVASPQGFQWEEKLVAEHVLDNVKSGQPIWSDHEQREGAGYVYSVQAVGVDGHRSEWSNVVGAV
;
A
#
# COMPACT_ATOMS: atom_id res chain seq x y z
N MET A 1 -32.48 -19.73 -2.80
CA MET A 1 -31.93 -19.26 -4.10
C MET A 1 -32.05 -17.76 -4.14
N GLY A 2 -30.93 -17.06 -4.34
CA GLY A 2 -30.86 -15.60 -4.30
C GLY A 2 -29.53 -15.13 -3.69
N LYS A 3 -28.42 -15.38 -4.40
CA LYS A 3 -27.13 -14.76 -4.07
C LYS A 3 -27.23 -13.29 -4.48
N THR A 4 -27.38 -12.38 -3.53
CA THR A 4 -27.17 -10.95 -3.78
C THR A 4 -25.68 -10.70 -3.97
N SER A 5 -25.28 -10.70 -5.23
CA SER A 5 -24.03 -10.09 -5.69
C SER A 5 -24.12 -8.59 -5.37
N SER A 6 -23.44 -8.18 -4.31
CA SER A 6 -23.06 -6.79 -4.11
C SER A 6 -22.09 -6.42 -5.22
N LYS A 7 -22.60 -5.73 -6.25
CA LYS A 7 -21.72 -5.02 -7.19
C LYS A 7 -21.19 -3.81 -6.44
N LEU A 8 -19.88 -3.73 -6.26
CA LEU A 8 -19.19 -2.51 -5.88
C LEU A 8 -19.55 -1.43 -6.91
N GLN A 9 -20.47 -0.53 -6.56
CA GLN A 9 -20.69 0.71 -7.29
C GLN A 9 -19.67 1.72 -6.75
N GLY A 10 -18.61 1.96 -7.51
CA GLY A 10 -17.68 3.05 -7.25
C GLY A 10 -18.33 4.40 -7.56
N PRO A 11 -17.82 5.50 -6.97
CA PRO A 11 -18.35 6.84 -7.20
C PRO A 11 -18.10 7.34 -8.64
N ASP A 12 -19.08 8.08 -9.15
CA ASP A 12 -19.24 8.60 -10.51
C ASP A 12 -18.35 9.86 -10.73
N ASP A 13 -17.05 9.73 -10.46
CA ASP A 13 -16.10 10.86 -10.47
C ASP A 13 -15.39 11.05 -11.83
N GLY A 14 -16.01 10.75 -12.97
CA GLY A 14 -15.55 11.17 -14.32
C GLY A 14 -14.14 10.75 -14.82
N GLU A 15 -13.27 10.18 -13.99
CA GLU A 15 -12.00 9.57 -14.39
C GLU A 15 -12.27 8.14 -14.83
N LEU A 16 -12.22 7.92 -16.13
CA LEU A 16 -12.33 6.60 -16.76
C LEU A 16 -11.23 5.66 -16.21
N PRO A 17 -11.51 4.34 -16.09
CA PRO A 17 -10.55 3.36 -15.60
C PRO A 17 -9.23 3.41 -16.36
N ILE A 18 -8.11 3.06 -15.71
CA ILE A 18 -6.77 3.10 -16.32
C ILE A 18 -6.76 2.34 -17.66
N THR A 19 -6.62 3.05 -18.78
CA THR A 19 -6.65 2.44 -20.13
C THR A 19 -5.29 2.40 -20.81
N GLU A 20 -4.31 3.17 -20.35
CA GLU A 20 -3.03 3.35 -21.02
C GLU A 20 -1.83 3.01 -20.13
N PHE A 21 -0.81 2.42 -20.74
CA PHE A 21 0.48 2.18 -20.09
C PHE A 21 1.28 3.47 -19.95
N VAL A 22 1.96 3.61 -18.82
CA VAL A 22 2.98 4.64 -18.64
C VAL A 22 4.26 4.19 -19.33
N ARG A 23 4.85 5.07 -20.14
CA ARG A 23 6.07 4.79 -20.90
C ARG A 23 7.23 5.65 -20.40
N ARG A 24 8.44 5.11 -20.49
CA ARG A 24 9.66 5.90 -20.27
C ARG A 24 10.09 6.58 -21.57
N HIS A 25 10.43 7.85 -21.48
CA HIS A 25 11.12 8.58 -22.53
C HIS A 25 12.32 9.33 -21.93
N GLY A 26 13.53 8.89 -22.30
CA GLY A 26 14.75 9.39 -21.67
C GLY A 26 14.77 9.10 -20.18
N ASP A 27 14.87 10.16 -19.37
CA ASP A 27 14.91 10.13 -17.90
C ASP A 27 13.56 10.43 -17.24
N GLN A 28 12.45 10.37 -17.99
CA GLN A 28 11.11 10.72 -17.51
C GLN A 28 10.07 9.66 -17.88
N LEU A 29 8.98 9.63 -17.11
CA LEU A 29 7.80 8.81 -17.38
C LEU A 29 6.68 9.66 -17.98
N PHE A 30 5.87 9.07 -18.86
CA PHE A 30 4.77 9.72 -19.56
C PHE A 30 3.53 8.84 -19.62
N GLU A 31 2.37 9.45 -19.46
CA GLU A 31 1.06 8.88 -19.75
C GLU A 31 0.46 9.68 -20.92
N GLY A 32 0.28 9.03 -22.07
CA GLY A 32 0.10 9.73 -23.34
C GLY A 32 1.28 10.66 -23.63
N ASP A 33 0.99 11.96 -23.74
CA ASP A 33 1.96 13.04 -23.97
C ASP A 33 2.26 13.88 -22.73
N ARG A 34 1.67 13.53 -21.57
CA ARG A 34 1.86 14.27 -20.32
C ARG A 34 2.90 13.59 -19.43
N PRO A 35 3.81 14.35 -18.80
CA PRO A 35 4.69 13.80 -17.78
C PRO A 35 3.89 13.10 -16.67
N PHE A 36 4.21 11.84 -16.43
CA PHE A 36 3.62 11.05 -15.36
C PHE A 36 4.50 11.17 -14.12
N ARG A 37 4.03 11.94 -13.13
CA ARG A 37 4.74 12.16 -11.88
C ARG A 37 3.85 11.95 -10.67
N PHE A 38 4.43 11.53 -9.54
CA PHE A 38 3.66 11.18 -8.35
C PHE A 38 4.40 11.47 -7.03
N ILE A 39 3.63 11.86 -6.01
CA ILE A 39 4.02 11.79 -4.61
C ILE A 39 2.90 11.01 -3.93
N SER A 40 3.24 9.92 -3.24
CA SER A 40 2.26 8.97 -2.72
C SER A 40 2.86 8.14 -1.58
N VAL A 41 2.34 6.93 -1.34
CA VAL A 41 2.66 6.07 -0.20
C VAL A 41 3.08 4.66 -0.63
N ASN A 42 3.89 4.01 0.20
CA ASN A 42 3.95 2.55 0.26
C ASN A 42 2.73 2.03 1.05
N VAL A 43 2.14 0.92 0.60
CA VAL A 43 1.04 0.22 1.29
C VAL A 43 1.42 -1.25 1.50
N PRO A 44 2.26 -1.57 2.51
CA PRO A 44 2.79 -2.91 2.72
C PRO A 44 1.71 -3.99 2.89
N ASN A 45 0.61 -3.66 3.54
CA ASN A 45 -0.49 -4.59 3.82
C ASN A 45 -1.45 -4.84 2.65
N LEU A 46 -1.19 -4.28 1.45
CA LEU A 46 -2.15 -4.34 0.34
C LEU A 46 -2.37 -5.77 -0.19
N LEU A 47 -1.33 -6.59 -0.22
CA LEU A 47 -1.40 -7.95 -0.77
C LEU A 47 -1.54 -9.02 0.32
N LEU A 48 -0.95 -8.78 1.50
CA LEU A 48 -1.07 -9.60 2.70
C LEU A 48 -0.92 -8.69 3.92
N ILE A 49 -1.73 -8.90 4.96
CA ILE A 49 -1.76 -8.05 6.15
C ILE A 49 -0.79 -8.58 7.19
N GLU A 50 0.22 -7.78 7.50
CA GLU A 50 1.21 -8.04 8.53
C GLU A 50 0.67 -7.82 9.96
N ASP A 51 -0.13 -6.77 10.14
CA ASP A 51 -0.37 -6.13 11.44
C ASP A 51 -1.63 -6.61 12.16
N ARG A 52 -2.08 -7.84 11.88
CA ARG A 52 -3.28 -8.34 12.56
C ARG A 52 -3.05 -8.52 14.07
N PRO A 53 -3.97 -8.06 14.94
CA PRO A 53 -3.79 -8.14 16.40
C PRO A 53 -3.70 -9.57 16.96
N ASP A 54 -4.32 -10.55 16.30
CA ASP A 54 -4.27 -11.97 16.69
C ASP A 54 -2.89 -12.60 16.43
N ARG A 55 -2.09 -12.03 15.52
CA ARG A 55 -0.70 -12.44 15.24
C ARG A 55 0.17 -12.48 16.50
N TRP A 56 -0.01 -11.52 17.41
CA TRP A 56 0.83 -11.37 18.61
C TRP A 56 0.20 -11.94 19.89
N LYS A 57 -1.08 -12.30 19.85
CA LYS A 57 -1.86 -12.81 21.00
C LYS A 57 -2.15 -14.31 20.89
N GLY A 58 -1.15 -15.10 20.51
CA GLY A 58 -1.26 -16.56 20.43
C GLY A 58 -1.86 -17.10 19.13
N GLY A 59 -2.01 -16.27 18.10
CA GLY A 59 -2.21 -16.73 16.72
C GLY A 59 -0.97 -17.45 16.18
N ASP A 60 -1.08 -18.03 14.99
CA ASP A 60 0.00 -18.79 14.35
C ASP A 60 1.13 -17.93 13.75
N GLY A 61 1.09 -16.61 13.98
CA GLY A 61 2.13 -15.66 13.55
C GLY A 61 2.10 -15.30 12.07
N ARG A 62 1.15 -15.84 11.28
CA ARG A 62 1.08 -15.65 9.82
C ARG A 62 0.48 -14.31 9.43
N TRP A 63 0.89 -13.79 8.26
CA TRP A 63 0.19 -12.67 7.64
C TRP A 63 -1.13 -13.17 7.06
N ALA A 64 -2.15 -12.32 7.09
CA ALA A 64 -3.50 -12.70 6.69
C ALA A 64 -3.89 -12.17 5.31
N LEU A 65 -4.80 -12.87 4.64
CA LEU A 65 -5.39 -12.36 3.40
C LEU A 65 -6.20 -11.08 3.70
N PRO A 66 -5.98 -10.00 2.92
CA PRO A 66 -6.79 -8.80 3.02
C PRO A 66 -8.20 -9.07 2.47
N ASP A 67 -9.20 -8.47 3.10
CA ASP A 67 -10.55 -8.43 2.54
C ASP A 67 -10.63 -7.38 1.42
N PRO A 68 -11.50 -7.56 0.40
CA PRO A 68 -11.74 -6.53 -0.60
C PRO A 68 -12.15 -5.18 -0.01
N TYR A 69 -12.84 -5.12 1.13
CA TYR A 69 -13.12 -3.87 1.84
C TYR A 69 -11.84 -3.15 2.28
N GLU A 70 -10.89 -3.86 2.87
CA GLU A 70 -9.61 -3.33 3.35
C GLU A 70 -8.77 -2.77 2.19
N GLN A 71 -8.71 -3.51 1.08
CA GLN A 71 -8.02 -3.04 -0.13
C GLN A 71 -8.71 -1.83 -0.76
N TYR A 72 -10.04 -1.80 -0.75
CA TYR A 72 -10.82 -0.65 -1.21
C TYR A 72 -10.58 0.59 -0.34
N ASP A 73 -10.62 0.44 0.98
CA ASP A 73 -10.34 1.52 1.93
C ASP A 73 -8.92 2.09 1.75
N ALA A 74 -7.92 1.21 1.60
CA ALA A 74 -6.53 1.59 1.36
C ALA A 74 -6.35 2.40 0.06
N LEU A 75 -6.89 1.88 -1.05
CA LEU A 75 -6.73 2.50 -2.37
C LEU A 75 -7.60 3.73 -2.54
N LEU A 76 -8.78 3.78 -1.91
CA LEU A 76 -9.61 4.98 -1.85
C LEU A 76 -8.95 6.07 -1.02
N THR A 77 -8.28 5.70 0.08
CA THR A 77 -7.43 6.61 0.85
C THR A 77 -6.36 7.22 -0.04
N VAL A 78 -5.66 6.41 -0.84
CA VAL A 78 -4.63 6.89 -1.77
C VAL A 78 -5.22 7.80 -2.87
N LYS A 79 -6.38 7.43 -3.45
CA LYS A 79 -7.11 8.30 -4.40
C LYS A 79 -7.42 9.65 -3.76
N GLY A 80 -7.88 9.64 -2.52
CA GLY A 80 -8.16 10.84 -1.75
C GLY A 80 -6.89 11.58 -1.28
N LEU A 81 -5.69 10.99 -1.29
CA LEU A 81 -4.43 11.74 -1.20
C LEU A 81 -4.08 12.43 -2.52
N HIS A 82 -4.77 12.08 -3.61
CA HIS A 82 -4.32 12.24 -5.00
C HIS A 82 -2.98 11.54 -5.29
N GLY A 83 -2.69 10.47 -4.54
CA GLY A 83 -1.63 9.55 -4.89
C GLY A 83 -2.03 8.79 -6.17
N ARG A 84 -1.17 8.82 -7.19
CA ARG A 84 -1.41 8.13 -8.48
C ARG A 84 -0.86 6.70 -8.51
N VAL A 85 0.01 6.39 -7.56
CA VAL A 85 0.80 5.15 -7.53
C VAL A 85 0.88 4.69 -6.08
N VAL A 86 0.74 3.40 -5.82
CA VAL A 86 1.22 2.80 -4.58
C VAL A 86 2.30 1.79 -4.91
N ARG A 87 3.24 1.62 -4.00
CA ARG A 87 4.12 0.47 -3.99
C ARG A 87 3.63 -0.50 -2.95
N THR A 88 3.38 -1.73 -3.38
CA THR A 88 3.06 -2.84 -2.46
C THR A 88 4.31 -3.23 -1.69
N TYR A 89 4.18 -4.12 -0.71
CA TYR A 89 5.35 -4.91 -0.34
C TYR A 89 5.61 -6.04 -1.34
N THR A 90 6.51 -6.95 -1.00
CA THR A 90 6.94 -8.05 -1.87
C THR A 90 5.91 -9.18 -1.94
N LEU A 91 6.16 -10.20 -2.78
CA LEU A 91 5.47 -11.47 -2.66
C LEU A 91 6.06 -12.28 -1.49
N GLY A 92 5.24 -12.73 -0.57
CA GLY A 92 5.67 -13.66 0.49
C GLY A 92 6.01 -15.06 -0.01
N PHE A 93 7.06 -15.66 0.58
CA PHE A 93 7.54 -17.02 0.29
C PHE A 93 7.40 -17.93 1.51
N GLY A 94 6.79 -19.11 1.34
CA GLY A 94 6.48 -20.08 2.40
C GLY A 94 5.06 -20.65 2.27
N PRO A 95 4.72 -21.70 3.04
CA PRO A 95 3.54 -22.55 2.82
C PRO A 95 2.15 -21.89 2.93
N PHE A 96 2.09 -20.60 3.27
CA PHE A 96 0.83 -19.84 3.41
C PHE A 96 0.88 -18.50 2.67
N TYR A 97 1.86 -18.32 1.81
CA TYR A 97 2.10 -17.07 1.08
C TYR A 97 2.03 -17.32 -0.42
N HIS A 98 2.19 -16.26 -1.21
CA HIS A 98 2.08 -16.29 -2.67
C HIS A 98 2.88 -17.45 -3.30
N VAL A 99 4.12 -17.68 -2.86
CA VAL A 99 4.96 -18.77 -3.36
C VAL A 99 5.22 -19.79 -2.25
N GLU A 100 4.63 -20.97 -2.36
CA GLU A 100 4.65 -22.00 -1.31
C GLU A 100 5.91 -22.87 -1.35
N GLY A 101 6.52 -22.96 -2.53
CA GLY A 101 7.69 -23.78 -2.81
C GLY A 101 8.17 -23.59 -4.24
N ILE A 102 9.05 -24.48 -4.71
CA ILE A 102 9.56 -24.46 -6.08
C ILE A 102 8.37 -24.50 -7.05
N ARG A 103 8.17 -23.38 -7.77
CA ARG A 103 7.17 -23.25 -8.84
C ARG A 103 5.74 -23.60 -8.40
N THR A 104 5.44 -23.40 -7.12
CA THR A 104 4.15 -23.72 -6.50
C THR A 104 3.55 -22.44 -5.92
N TYR A 105 2.28 -22.19 -6.21
CA TYR A 105 1.63 -20.89 -6.03
C TYR A 105 0.32 -21.02 -5.26
N ASN A 106 0.09 -20.13 -4.31
CA ASN A 106 -1.12 -20.12 -3.49
C ASN A 106 -2.24 -19.33 -4.18
N GLU A 107 -3.22 -20.03 -4.74
CA GLU A 107 -4.33 -19.40 -5.48
C GLU A 107 -5.13 -18.39 -4.63
N PRO A 108 -5.51 -18.66 -3.37
CA PRO A 108 -6.13 -17.64 -2.51
C PRO A 108 -5.34 -16.33 -2.39
N CYS A 109 -4.01 -16.38 -2.23
CA CYS A 109 -3.18 -15.17 -2.23
C CYS A 109 -3.26 -14.42 -3.57
N PHE A 110 -3.24 -15.15 -4.69
CA PHE A 110 -3.34 -14.52 -6.00
C PHE A 110 -4.74 -14.01 -6.35
N VAL A 111 -5.80 -14.58 -5.78
CA VAL A 111 -7.16 -14.00 -5.85
C VAL A 111 -7.22 -12.69 -5.04
N ALA A 112 -6.59 -12.63 -3.87
CA ALA A 112 -6.48 -11.38 -3.11
C ALA A 112 -5.67 -10.31 -3.89
N PHE A 113 -4.63 -10.72 -4.62
CA PHE A 113 -3.92 -9.83 -5.54
C PHE A 113 -4.83 -9.39 -6.72
N ASP A 114 -5.63 -10.29 -7.29
CA ASP A 114 -6.58 -9.92 -8.35
C ASP A 114 -7.56 -8.84 -7.88
N HIS A 115 -8.04 -8.93 -6.63
CA HIS A 115 -8.89 -7.92 -6.01
C HIS A 115 -8.18 -6.56 -5.90
N ALA A 116 -6.94 -6.52 -5.42
CA ALA A 116 -6.15 -5.29 -5.34
C ALA A 116 -6.03 -4.60 -6.71
N LEU A 117 -5.73 -5.36 -7.77
CA LEU A 117 -5.63 -4.81 -9.13
C LEU A 117 -6.98 -4.33 -9.66
N ALA A 118 -8.06 -5.09 -9.46
CA ALA A 118 -9.40 -4.71 -9.90
C ALA A 118 -9.86 -3.41 -9.24
N ILE A 119 -9.62 -3.28 -7.93
CA ILE A 119 -9.93 -2.08 -7.15
C ILE A 119 -9.05 -0.90 -7.60
N ALA A 120 -7.74 -1.10 -7.69
CA ALA A 120 -6.79 -0.06 -8.12
C ALA A 120 -7.16 0.50 -9.50
N ARG A 121 -7.53 -0.38 -10.43
CA ARG A 121 -8.03 -0.03 -11.77
C ARG A 121 -9.26 0.86 -11.70
N SER A 122 -10.22 0.51 -10.85
CA SER A 122 -11.48 1.26 -10.67
C SER A 122 -11.29 2.62 -10.03
N LEU A 123 -10.22 2.79 -9.24
CA LEU A 123 -9.92 4.02 -8.50
C LEU A 123 -8.85 4.89 -9.17
N GLY A 124 -8.32 4.47 -10.33
CA GLY A 124 -7.31 5.23 -11.06
C GLY A 124 -5.91 5.20 -10.42
N VAL A 125 -5.65 4.25 -9.53
CA VAL A 125 -4.38 4.09 -8.82
C VAL A 125 -3.56 2.98 -9.48
N ARG A 126 -2.27 3.21 -9.72
CA ARG A 126 -1.37 2.18 -10.28
C ARG A 126 -0.51 1.51 -9.21
N LEU A 127 -0.10 0.27 -9.46
CA LEU A 127 0.75 -0.50 -8.53
C LEU A 127 2.19 -0.63 -9.06
N ILE A 128 3.17 -0.40 -8.18
CA ILE A 128 4.54 -0.93 -8.31
C ILE A 128 4.61 -2.18 -7.42
N ILE A 129 5.02 -3.31 -7.99
CA ILE A 129 5.05 -4.61 -7.29
C ILE A 129 6.48 -5.17 -7.25
N PRO A 130 7.16 -5.13 -6.09
CA PRO A 130 8.40 -5.84 -5.86
C PRO A 130 8.20 -7.37 -5.87
N LEU A 131 9.01 -8.10 -6.63
CA LEU A 131 8.83 -9.56 -6.77
C LEU A 131 9.23 -10.35 -5.52
N LEU A 132 10.26 -9.90 -4.81
CA LEU A 132 10.84 -10.58 -3.65
C LEU A 132 11.57 -9.58 -2.77
N ASN A 133 11.94 -10.00 -1.57
CA ASN A 133 12.67 -9.20 -0.60
C ASN A 133 14.14 -9.59 -0.51
N ASN A 134 14.97 -8.64 -0.08
CA ASN A 134 16.37 -8.89 0.24
C ASN A 134 16.52 -9.85 1.44
N HIS A 135 17.73 -10.39 1.60
CA HIS A 135 18.16 -11.14 2.78
C HIS A 135 19.19 -10.35 3.59
N ASN A 136 18.81 -9.95 4.81
CA ASN A 136 19.68 -9.25 5.74
C ASN A 136 20.26 -10.23 6.77
N GLY A 137 21.46 -10.77 6.52
CA GLY A 137 22.02 -11.72 7.49
C GLY A 137 23.24 -12.55 7.09
N GLY A 138 23.59 -12.59 5.80
CA GLY A 138 24.63 -13.48 5.30
C GLY A 138 24.25 -14.96 5.37
N ASP A 139 25.17 -15.84 4.93
CA ASP A 139 24.87 -17.27 4.70
C ASP A 139 24.54 -18.09 5.95
N ALA A 140 24.96 -17.61 7.12
CA ALA A 140 24.76 -18.34 8.38
C ALA A 140 23.36 -18.14 8.98
N LYS A 141 22.58 -17.15 8.51
CA LYS A 141 21.26 -16.86 9.04
C LYS A 141 20.18 -17.54 8.21
N ARG A 142 19.35 -18.34 8.87
CA ARG A 142 18.03 -18.70 8.34
C ARG A 142 17.20 -17.42 8.28
N SER A 143 16.58 -17.14 7.13
CA SER A 143 15.65 -16.02 7.01
C SER A 143 14.25 -16.49 7.34
N PHE A 144 13.57 -15.70 8.15
CA PHE A 144 12.12 -15.74 8.34
C PHE A 144 11.50 -14.45 7.79
N ASP A 145 12.28 -13.64 7.09
CA ASP A 145 11.86 -12.35 6.59
C ASP A 145 10.91 -12.58 5.43
N TYR A 146 9.79 -11.88 5.48
CA TYR A 146 8.75 -12.00 4.48
C TYR A 146 9.31 -11.71 3.08
N GLY A 147 9.09 -12.65 2.16
CA GLY A 147 9.50 -12.57 0.75
C GLY A 147 11.01 -12.71 0.50
N SER A 148 11.83 -13.01 1.51
CA SER A 148 13.28 -13.09 1.36
C SER A 148 13.71 -14.12 0.31
N TYR A 149 14.60 -13.72 -0.60
CA TYR A 149 15.18 -14.64 -1.58
C TYR A 149 15.94 -15.82 -0.94
N ALA A 150 16.38 -15.69 0.32
CA ALA A 150 17.02 -16.78 1.04
C ALA A 150 16.08 -17.98 1.26
N ILE A 151 14.77 -17.73 1.38
CA ILE A 151 13.77 -18.79 1.48
C ILE A 151 13.71 -19.56 0.16
N MET A 152 13.67 -18.85 -0.97
CA MET A 152 13.69 -19.48 -2.30
C MET A 152 14.98 -20.28 -2.53
N ALA A 153 16.14 -19.71 -2.19
CA ALA A 153 17.43 -20.40 -2.26
C ALA A 153 17.45 -21.69 -1.42
N SER A 154 16.85 -21.65 -0.22
CA SER A 154 16.82 -22.80 0.68
C SER A 154 16.07 -24.01 0.13
N TRP A 155 15.05 -23.81 -0.71
CA TRP A 155 14.32 -24.92 -1.35
C TRP A 155 15.20 -25.74 -2.31
N ARG A 156 16.27 -25.12 -2.83
CA ARG A 156 17.28 -25.76 -3.68
C ARG A 156 18.52 -26.20 -2.88
N GLY A 157 18.54 -26.03 -1.56
CA GLY A 157 19.72 -26.27 -0.73
C GLY A 157 20.87 -25.29 -1.00
N VAL A 158 20.58 -24.15 -1.61
CA VAL A 158 21.55 -23.11 -1.96
C VAL A 158 21.64 -22.08 -0.84
N LYS A 159 22.85 -21.58 -0.56
CA LYS A 159 23.06 -20.49 0.39
C LYS A 159 22.61 -19.15 -0.20
N PRO A 160 22.19 -18.18 0.62
CA PRO A 160 21.79 -16.85 0.13
C PRO A 160 22.80 -16.19 -0.82
N SER A 161 24.10 -16.31 -0.55
CA SER A 161 25.16 -15.77 -1.43
C SER A 161 25.15 -16.33 -2.85
N GLY A 162 24.62 -17.54 -3.06
CA GLY A 162 24.49 -18.19 -4.37
C GLY A 162 23.26 -17.74 -5.16
N PHE A 163 22.35 -16.96 -4.56
CA PHE A 163 21.05 -16.65 -5.18
C PHE A 163 21.17 -16.05 -6.59
N TYR A 164 22.11 -15.15 -6.80
CA TYR A 164 22.29 -14.47 -8.09
C TYR A 164 23.10 -15.27 -9.12
N SER A 165 23.84 -16.30 -8.68
CA SER A 165 24.77 -17.06 -9.54
C SER A 165 24.26 -18.44 -9.92
N GLU A 166 23.38 -19.05 -9.11
CA GLU A 166 22.87 -20.39 -9.39
C GLU A 166 21.84 -20.37 -10.54
N PRO A 167 22.08 -21.13 -11.63
CA PRO A 167 21.18 -21.14 -12.78
C PRO A 167 19.76 -21.59 -12.46
N GLU A 168 19.59 -22.55 -11.54
CA GLU A 168 18.26 -23.03 -11.15
C GLU A 168 17.42 -21.94 -10.47
N LEU A 169 18.05 -21.07 -9.68
CA LEU A 169 17.35 -19.97 -9.01
C LEU A 169 16.97 -18.85 -9.99
N LEU A 170 17.82 -18.58 -10.98
CA LEU A 170 17.45 -17.70 -12.10
C LEU A 170 16.24 -18.26 -12.88
N ASP A 171 16.21 -19.57 -13.13
CA ASP A 171 15.10 -20.22 -13.81
C ASP A 171 13.82 -20.26 -12.97
N ASP A 172 13.94 -20.42 -11.66
CA ASP A 172 12.80 -20.33 -10.74
C ASP A 172 12.23 -18.90 -10.70
N MET A 173 13.08 -17.87 -10.75
CA MET A 173 12.65 -16.48 -10.92
C MET A 173 11.95 -16.23 -12.26
N ARG A 174 12.48 -16.75 -13.37
CA ARG A 174 11.82 -16.68 -14.68
C ARG A 174 10.47 -17.39 -14.66
N HIS A 175 10.37 -18.53 -13.98
CA HIS A 175 9.11 -19.24 -13.83
C HIS A 175 8.08 -18.43 -13.03
N LEU A 176 8.48 -17.80 -11.93
CA LEU A 176 7.63 -16.88 -11.17
C LEU A 176 7.11 -15.74 -12.05
N ILE A 177 8.00 -15.09 -12.82
CA ILE A 177 7.61 -14.05 -13.77
C ILE A 177 6.64 -14.59 -14.83
N SER A 178 6.89 -15.78 -15.39
CA SER A 178 5.99 -16.42 -16.35
C SER A 178 4.62 -16.70 -15.77
N PHE A 179 4.55 -17.20 -14.52
CA PHE A 179 3.30 -17.44 -13.83
C PHE A 179 2.53 -16.12 -13.65
N LEU A 180 3.18 -15.10 -13.08
CA LEU A 180 2.57 -13.79 -12.82
C LEU A 180 2.04 -13.17 -14.11
N LEU A 181 2.89 -13.05 -15.13
CA LEU A 181 2.53 -12.34 -16.35
C LEU A 181 1.54 -13.10 -17.24
N ASN A 182 1.38 -14.41 -17.07
CA ASN A 182 0.34 -15.18 -17.76
C ASN A 182 -0.95 -15.34 -16.95
N ARG A 183 -0.95 -14.97 -15.67
CA ARG A 183 -2.18 -14.99 -14.86
C ARG A 183 -3.22 -14.05 -15.48
N VAL A 184 -4.44 -14.56 -15.60
CA VAL A 184 -5.63 -13.77 -15.94
C VAL A 184 -6.34 -13.43 -14.65
N ASN A 185 -6.49 -12.14 -14.38
CA ASN A 185 -7.19 -11.65 -13.20
C ASN A 185 -8.61 -12.22 -13.17
N THR A 186 -8.98 -12.88 -12.07
CA THR A 186 -10.27 -13.59 -11.95
C THR A 186 -11.50 -12.66 -11.91
N LEU A 187 -11.30 -11.36 -11.67
CA LEU A 187 -12.37 -10.35 -11.63
C LEU A 187 -12.46 -9.54 -12.93
N THR A 188 -11.33 -9.11 -13.48
CA THR A 188 -11.31 -8.23 -14.66
C THR A 188 -11.18 -8.99 -15.97
N GLY A 189 -10.73 -10.24 -15.93
CA GLY A 189 -10.41 -11.03 -17.13
C GLY A 189 -9.17 -10.53 -17.90
N ILE A 190 -8.42 -9.58 -17.33
CA ILE A 190 -7.22 -9.02 -17.95
C ILE A 190 -6.01 -9.84 -17.52
N ARG A 191 -5.17 -10.22 -18.48
CA ARG A 191 -3.87 -10.84 -18.21
C ARG A 191 -2.93 -9.83 -17.56
N TYR A 192 -2.24 -10.19 -16.49
CA TYR A 192 -1.36 -9.26 -15.76
C TYR A 192 -0.31 -8.59 -16.67
N GLY A 193 0.27 -9.31 -17.64
CA GLY A 193 1.22 -8.72 -18.60
C GLY A 193 0.61 -7.70 -19.57
N ASP A 194 -0.72 -7.61 -19.64
CA ASP A 194 -1.50 -6.67 -20.46
C ASP A 194 -2.27 -5.65 -19.60
N ASP A 195 -2.08 -5.61 -18.28
CA ASP A 195 -2.83 -4.72 -17.37
C ASP A 195 -2.08 -3.40 -17.10
N PRO A 196 -2.54 -2.25 -17.65
CA PRO A 196 -1.91 -0.95 -17.43
C PRO A 196 -2.08 -0.40 -16.00
N THR A 197 -2.86 -1.09 -15.16
CA THR A 197 -2.95 -0.80 -13.72
C THR A 197 -1.64 -1.10 -13.00
N ILE A 198 -0.84 -2.03 -13.54
CA ILE A 198 0.52 -2.28 -13.06
C ILE A 198 1.43 -1.21 -13.70
N LEU A 199 1.91 -0.26 -12.88
CA LEU A 199 2.88 0.71 -13.34
C LEU A 199 4.18 0.01 -13.74
N GLY A 200 4.62 -0.94 -12.92
CA GLY A 200 5.76 -1.78 -13.24
C GLY A 200 6.04 -2.87 -12.22
N TRP A 201 6.83 -3.83 -12.67
CA TRP A 201 7.37 -4.90 -11.83
C TRP A 201 8.76 -4.49 -11.35
N GLU A 202 8.98 -4.52 -10.04
CA GLU A 202 10.28 -4.25 -9.44
C GLU A 202 10.99 -5.57 -9.14
N LEU A 203 12.23 -5.74 -9.61
CA LEU A 203 12.94 -7.03 -9.53
C LEU A 203 13.09 -7.53 -8.07
N GLY A 204 13.08 -6.61 -7.10
CA GLY A 204 12.91 -6.92 -5.70
C GLY A 204 12.94 -5.68 -4.81
N ASN A 205 12.73 -5.88 -3.52
CA ASN A 205 12.88 -4.85 -2.50
C ASN A 205 14.31 -4.87 -1.95
N GLU A 206 14.99 -3.73 -2.00
CA GLU A 206 16.32 -3.50 -1.41
C GLU A 206 17.39 -4.53 -1.82
N LEU A 207 17.39 -4.98 -3.07
CA LEU A 207 18.32 -6.02 -3.52
C LEU A 207 19.78 -5.61 -3.30
N GLY A 208 20.58 -6.53 -2.77
CA GLY A 208 21.97 -6.27 -2.35
C GLY A 208 22.10 -5.67 -0.95
N GLY A 209 20.99 -5.22 -0.34
CA GLY A 209 20.97 -4.60 0.97
C GLY A 209 21.80 -3.32 1.06
N TRP A 210 21.94 -2.79 2.28
CA TRP A 210 22.68 -1.54 2.51
C TRP A 210 24.18 -1.67 2.20
N ASP A 211 24.75 -2.86 2.41
CA ASP A 211 26.20 -3.08 2.33
C ASP A 211 26.65 -4.17 1.33
N GLY A 212 25.77 -5.06 0.83
CA GLY A 212 26.11 -6.17 -0.08
C GLY A 212 26.17 -5.80 -1.57
N PRO A 213 26.76 -6.62 -2.46
CA PRO A 213 26.82 -6.27 -3.88
C PRO A 213 25.42 -6.18 -4.50
N ALA A 214 25.24 -5.28 -5.47
CA ALA A 214 24.03 -5.24 -6.28
C ALA A 214 23.84 -6.54 -7.10
N PRO A 215 22.61 -6.83 -7.55
CA PRO A 215 22.37 -7.89 -8.50
C PRO A 215 23.30 -7.79 -9.72
N PRO A 216 24.00 -8.88 -10.12
CA PRO A 216 24.91 -8.87 -11.25
C PRO A 216 24.22 -8.52 -12.57
N THR A 217 24.94 -7.86 -13.49
CA THR A 217 24.43 -7.47 -14.82
C THR A 217 23.69 -8.60 -15.54
N ALA A 218 24.30 -9.79 -15.59
CA ALA A 218 23.73 -10.93 -16.32
C ALA A 218 22.38 -11.38 -15.74
N TRP A 219 22.24 -11.36 -14.41
CA TRP A 219 21.00 -11.68 -13.71
C TRP A 219 19.93 -10.62 -14.00
N THR A 220 20.28 -9.34 -13.86
CA THR A 220 19.37 -8.20 -14.08
C THR A 220 18.86 -8.16 -15.52
N LEU A 221 19.75 -8.32 -16.51
CA LEU A 221 19.38 -8.33 -17.93
C LEU A 221 18.55 -9.56 -18.29
N ALA A 222 18.86 -10.72 -17.71
CA ALA A 222 18.10 -11.95 -17.94
C ALA A 222 16.64 -11.82 -17.48
N LEU A 223 16.39 -11.24 -16.30
CA LEU A 223 15.02 -11.04 -15.79
C LEU A 223 14.30 -9.92 -16.53
N THR A 224 14.99 -8.82 -16.83
CA THR A 224 14.40 -7.69 -17.60
C THR A 224 13.97 -8.15 -18.99
N SER A 225 14.81 -8.91 -19.69
CA SER A 225 14.48 -9.47 -21.01
C SER A 225 13.29 -10.42 -20.94
N HIS A 226 13.25 -11.30 -19.93
CA HIS A 226 12.14 -12.24 -19.73
C HIS A 226 10.81 -11.54 -19.44
N LEU A 227 10.80 -10.55 -18.53
CA LEU A 227 9.63 -9.69 -18.26
C LEU A 227 9.13 -9.03 -19.56
N ARG A 228 10.02 -8.40 -20.33
CA ARG A 228 9.65 -7.70 -21.58
C ARG A 228 9.10 -8.64 -22.65
N SER A 229 9.55 -9.90 -22.69
CA SER A 229 9.03 -10.89 -23.64
C SER A 229 7.55 -11.23 -23.41
N LEU A 230 7.08 -11.08 -22.16
CA LEU A 230 5.71 -11.42 -21.74
C LEU A 230 4.83 -10.19 -21.49
N ALA A 231 5.43 -9.03 -21.19
CA ALA A 231 4.75 -7.77 -20.89
C ALA A 231 5.50 -6.57 -21.51
N PRO A 232 5.57 -6.47 -22.86
CA PRO A 232 6.45 -5.52 -23.56
C PRO A 232 6.12 -4.04 -23.35
N LYS A 233 4.94 -3.73 -22.77
CA LYS A 233 4.49 -2.35 -22.49
C LYS A 233 4.65 -1.94 -21.02
N THR A 234 4.93 -2.88 -20.14
CA THR A 234 5.02 -2.65 -18.69
C THR A 234 6.45 -2.23 -18.33
N LEU A 235 6.60 -1.25 -17.44
CA LEU A 235 7.92 -0.81 -16.99
C LEU A 235 8.58 -1.88 -16.10
N VAL A 236 9.90 -2.00 -16.21
CA VAL A 236 10.71 -2.79 -15.28
C VAL A 236 11.48 -1.85 -14.35
N PHE A 237 11.32 -2.06 -13.05
CA PHE A 237 11.98 -1.31 -11.99
C PHE A 237 13.12 -2.16 -11.41
N ASP A 238 14.26 -1.53 -11.14
CA ASP A 238 15.48 -2.22 -10.74
C ASP A 238 15.42 -2.83 -9.33
N GLY A 239 15.01 -2.06 -8.32
CA GLY A 239 14.84 -2.55 -6.95
C GLY A 239 16.13 -2.75 -6.14
N THR A 240 17.29 -2.38 -6.67
CA THR A 240 18.56 -2.43 -5.95
C THR A 240 18.59 -1.37 -4.85
N MET A 241 19.13 -1.74 -3.68
CA MET A 241 19.46 -0.77 -2.64
C MET A 241 20.70 0.03 -3.04
N GLY A 242 20.49 1.30 -3.44
CA GLY A 242 21.58 2.23 -3.77
C GLY A 242 22.42 2.63 -2.55
N GLY A 243 21.97 2.35 -1.33
CA GLY A 243 22.68 2.68 -0.09
C GLY A 243 23.00 4.17 0.02
N LEU A 244 23.98 4.55 0.84
CA LEU A 244 24.38 5.95 1.04
C LEU A 244 25.09 6.59 -0.16
N ASN A 245 25.55 5.79 -1.12
CA ASN A 245 26.28 6.23 -2.30
C ASN A 245 25.92 5.37 -3.52
N ALA A 246 24.80 5.68 -4.18
CA ALA A 246 24.30 4.88 -5.32
C ALA A 246 25.34 4.67 -6.43
N PRO A 247 26.22 5.64 -6.77
CA PRO A 247 27.28 5.42 -7.76
C PRO A 247 28.24 4.26 -7.50
N SER A 248 28.48 3.89 -6.24
CA SER A 248 29.33 2.74 -5.88
C SER A 248 28.54 1.44 -5.69
N ARG A 249 27.23 1.48 -5.87
CA ARG A 249 26.31 0.40 -5.49
C ARG A 249 25.56 -0.14 -6.69
N LEU A 250 25.03 0.74 -7.55
CA LEU A 250 24.30 0.32 -8.74
C LEU A 250 25.22 -0.33 -9.78
N ASP A 251 24.77 -1.44 -10.36
CA ASP A 251 25.48 -2.09 -11.46
C ASP A 251 25.45 -1.23 -12.72
N VAL A 252 26.59 -0.62 -13.06
CA VAL A 252 26.69 0.35 -14.16
C VAL A 252 26.37 -0.28 -15.51
N ALA A 253 26.75 -1.55 -15.73
CA ALA A 253 26.50 -2.21 -17.00
C ALA A 253 25.00 -2.46 -17.22
N ALA A 254 24.25 -2.91 -16.21
CA ALA A 254 22.79 -3.02 -16.27
C ALA A 254 22.13 -1.64 -16.40
N LEU A 255 22.59 -0.65 -15.63
CA LEU A 255 22.10 0.72 -15.67
C LEU A 255 22.23 1.33 -17.07
N ARG A 256 23.35 1.13 -17.76
CA ARG A 256 23.62 1.70 -19.09
C ARG A 256 23.13 0.84 -20.25
N SER A 257 22.74 -0.40 -20.00
CA SER A 257 22.18 -1.27 -21.04
C SER A 257 20.81 -0.75 -21.52
N PRO A 258 20.53 -0.76 -22.84
CA PRO A 258 19.18 -0.53 -23.37
C PRO A 258 18.21 -1.65 -22.96
N ASP A 259 18.74 -2.85 -22.69
CA ASP A 259 17.98 -4.02 -22.23
C ASP A 259 17.85 -4.08 -20.70
N GLY A 260 18.46 -3.12 -19.99
CA GLY A 260 18.33 -3.01 -18.54
C GLY A 260 17.01 -2.38 -18.10
N PRO A 261 16.77 -2.31 -16.78
CA PRO A 261 15.57 -1.71 -16.21
C PRO A 261 15.30 -0.30 -16.75
N ASP A 262 14.01 0.04 -16.78
CA ASP A 262 13.52 1.33 -17.22
C ASP A 262 13.67 2.38 -16.13
N VAL A 263 13.40 1.99 -14.89
CA VAL A 263 13.38 2.89 -13.73
C VAL A 263 14.31 2.38 -12.64
N PHE A 264 15.12 3.27 -12.10
CA PHE A 264 15.99 2.99 -10.95
C PHE A 264 15.47 3.67 -9.67
N SER A 265 15.75 3.06 -8.52
CA SER A 265 15.32 3.51 -7.20
C SER A 265 16.49 3.71 -6.25
N ASN A 266 16.21 4.41 -5.15
CA ASN A 266 16.90 4.24 -3.87
C ASN A 266 15.93 4.57 -2.72
N HIS A 267 16.29 4.19 -1.49
CA HIS A 267 15.53 4.49 -0.27
C HIS A 267 16.28 5.50 0.61
N TYR A 268 15.53 6.38 1.27
CA TYR A 268 16.07 7.57 1.94
C TYR A 268 15.51 7.75 3.36
N TYR A 269 16.32 7.36 4.35
CA TYR A 269 15.98 7.35 5.78
C TYR A 269 17.01 8.07 6.68
N TYR A 270 17.92 8.86 6.11
CA TYR A 270 19.04 9.49 6.82
C TYR A 270 18.87 11.00 7.01
N GLY A 271 17.66 11.51 6.80
CA GLY A 271 17.30 12.87 7.14
C GLY A 271 17.78 13.89 6.11
N GLY A 272 18.31 15.03 6.59
CA GLY A 272 18.65 16.15 5.69
C GLY A 272 19.74 15.84 4.65
N SER A 273 20.61 14.85 4.92
CA SER A 273 21.64 14.39 3.96
C SER A 273 21.04 13.72 2.72
N ASP A 274 19.81 13.22 2.80
CA ASP A 274 19.14 12.57 1.68
C ASP A 274 18.85 13.55 0.54
N ILE A 275 18.72 14.85 0.82
CA ILE A 275 18.43 15.85 -0.20
C ILE A 275 19.57 15.97 -1.23
N SER A 276 20.83 15.94 -0.78
CA SER A 276 21.97 15.94 -1.70
C SER A 276 22.13 14.60 -2.40
N ARG A 277 21.87 13.49 -1.69
CA ARG A 277 21.90 12.14 -2.27
C ARG A 277 20.87 11.98 -3.38
N ILE A 278 19.61 12.38 -3.19
CA ILE A 278 18.56 12.33 -4.23
C ILE A 278 19.03 13.04 -5.51
N LYS A 279 19.66 14.22 -5.38
CA LYS A 279 20.19 14.98 -6.53
C LYS A 279 21.33 14.22 -7.22
N GLY A 280 22.28 13.69 -6.45
CA GLY A 280 23.42 12.95 -6.97
C GLY A 280 23.03 11.61 -7.61
N ASP A 281 22.26 10.79 -6.90
CA ASP A 281 21.81 9.46 -7.31
C ASP A 281 20.96 9.55 -8.58
N SER A 282 19.97 10.45 -8.63
CA SER A 282 19.10 10.60 -9.81
C SER A 282 19.85 11.15 -11.03
N ALA A 283 20.84 12.03 -10.83
CA ALA A 283 21.70 12.50 -11.91
C ALA A 283 22.63 11.38 -12.41
N PHE A 284 23.20 10.59 -11.49
CA PHE A 284 24.03 9.44 -11.82
C PHE A 284 23.23 8.39 -12.58
N ALA A 285 22.00 8.08 -12.16
CA ALA A 285 21.17 7.08 -12.83
C ALA A 285 21.03 7.37 -14.34
N GLY A 286 20.82 8.62 -14.74
CA GLY A 286 20.73 9.00 -16.16
C GLY A 286 19.59 8.29 -16.92
N LYS A 287 18.64 7.74 -16.19
CA LYS A 287 17.37 7.12 -16.60
C LYS A 287 16.27 7.66 -15.68
N ALA A 288 15.02 7.23 -15.92
CA ALA A 288 13.94 7.55 -14.99
C ALA A 288 14.31 7.05 -13.60
N PHE A 289 14.15 7.93 -12.60
CA PHE A 289 14.48 7.63 -11.22
C PHE A 289 13.25 7.85 -10.34
N TYR A 290 13.09 7.08 -9.28
CA TYR A 290 12.09 7.34 -8.26
C TYR A 290 12.61 7.07 -6.86
N ILE A 291 12.03 7.75 -5.88
CA ILE A 291 12.29 7.50 -4.47
C ILE A 291 11.34 6.37 -4.04
N GLY A 292 11.89 5.16 -3.95
CA GLY A 292 11.11 3.96 -3.62
C GLY A 292 10.53 4.02 -2.23
N GLU A 293 11.31 4.55 -1.29
CA GLU A 293 10.90 4.78 0.07
C GLU A 293 11.59 6.02 0.64
N PHE A 294 10.87 6.80 1.43
CA PHE A 294 11.43 7.81 2.32
C PHE A 294 10.58 7.92 3.58
N GLY A 295 11.17 8.33 4.69
CA GLY A 295 10.44 8.42 5.95
C GLY A 295 11.35 8.66 7.14
N PHE A 296 10.86 8.29 8.32
CA PHE A 296 11.61 8.29 9.59
C PHE A 296 12.36 9.59 9.84
N SER A 297 11.68 10.71 9.58
CA SER A 297 12.25 12.03 9.75
C SER A 297 11.19 13.06 10.10
N LYS A 298 11.63 14.18 10.66
CA LYS A 298 10.80 15.34 10.97
C LYS A 298 10.11 15.90 9.72
N LEU A 299 8.96 16.54 9.91
CA LEU A 299 8.14 17.13 8.85
C LEU A 299 8.91 18.06 7.89
N SER A 300 9.88 18.85 8.39
CA SER A 300 10.70 19.73 7.55
C SER A 300 11.60 18.95 6.59
N THR A 301 12.13 17.79 6.99
CA THR A 301 12.89 16.92 6.08
C THR A 301 11.95 16.31 5.03
N LEU A 302 10.81 15.78 5.45
CA LEU A 302 9.82 15.18 4.54
C LEU A 302 9.36 16.21 3.48
N THR A 303 9.14 17.46 3.91
CA THR A 303 8.86 18.59 3.02
C THR A 303 9.97 18.77 1.99
N ASN A 304 11.24 18.83 2.43
CA ASN A 304 12.38 19.02 1.53
C ASN A 304 12.55 17.87 0.53
N VAL A 305 12.27 16.61 0.92
CA VAL A 305 12.33 15.45 0.01
C VAL A 305 11.27 15.59 -1.08
N MET A 306 10.03 15.92 -0.72
CA MET A 306 8.92 16.10 -1.67
C MET A 306 9.15 17.32 -2.58
N GLU A 307 9.68 18.42 -2.06
CA GLU A 307 10.01 19.61 -2.87
C GLU A 307 11.19 19.36 -3.80
N THR A 308 12.22 18.65 -3.33
CA THR A 308 13.35 18.22 -4.17
C THR A 308 12.85 17.32 -5.29
N THR A 309 11.99 16.36 -4.99
CA THR A 309 11.33 15.50 -5.98
C THR A 309 10.65 16.36 -7.05
N ARG A 310 9.80 17.31 -6.65
CA ARG A 310 9.11 18.21 -7.60
C ARG A 310 10.06 19.02 -8.47
N SER A 311 11.17 19.51 -7.90
CA SER A 311 12.15 20.34 -8.60
C SER A 311 12.95 19.56 -9.68
N LEU A 312 13.10 18.25 -9.52
CA LEU A 312 13.91 17.41 -10.39
C LEU A 312 13.02 16.64 -11.37
N LYS A 313 12.90 17.11 -12.62
CA LYS A 313 12.05 16.47 -13.64
C LYS A 313 12.37 14.97 -13.85
N ARG A 314 13.65 14.58 -13.72
CA ARG A 314 14.13 13.18 -13.82
C ARG A 314 13.62 12.26 -12.70
N VAL A 315 13.23 12.83 -11.56
CA VAL A 315 12.63 12.08 -10.46
C VAL A 315 11.12 12.02 -10.72
N SER A 316 10.69 10.83 -11.13
CA SER A 316 9.31 10.56 -11.55
C SER A 316 8.37 10.54 -10.36
N GLY A 317 8.83 10.09 -9.19
CA GLY A 317 8.02 10.22 -7.99
C GLY A 317 8.71 9.82 -6.71
N ALA A 318 7.96 9.92 -5.61
CA ALA A 318 8.41 9.56 -4.26
C ALA A 318 7.27 8.92 -3.47
N LEU A 319 7.60 7.89 -2.69
CA LEU A 319 6.64 7.13 -1.88
C LEU A 319 7.06 7.14 -0.41
N ILE A 320 6.24 7.74 0.45
CA ILE A 320 6.51 7.75 1.89
C ILE A 320 6.25 6.35 2.47
N TRP A 321 7.10 5.93 3.40
CA TRP A 321 6.91 4.70 4.17
C TRP A 321 6.29 5.03 5.54
N SER A 322 5.11 4.53 5.90
CA SER A 322 4.12 3.83 5.05
C SER A 322 2.69 4.07 5.55
N LEU A 323 1.69 3.77 4.71
CA LEU A 323 0.27 3.89 5.08
C LEU A 323 -0.25 2.60 5.71
N ARG A 324 -1.12 2.72 6.71
CA ARG A 324 -2.06 1.67 7.13
C ARG A 324 -3.51 2.17 7.04
N PHE A 325 -4.42 1.22 6.92
CA PHE A 325 -5.83 1.44 6.59
C PHE A 325 -6.74 0.76 7.61
N HIS A 326 -8.05 1.02 7.49
CA HIS A 326 -9.03 0.48 8.43
C HIS A 326 -9.07 -1.04 8.40
N SER A 327 -9.24 -1.63 9.57
CA SER A 327 -9.42 -3.07 9.71
C SER A 327 -10.87 -3.49 9.44
N MET A 328 -11.04 -4.69 8.91
CA MET A 328 -12.33 -5.40 8.84
C MET A 328 -13.08 -5.48 10.18
N ASP A 329 -12.34 -5.45 11.29
CA ASP A 329 -12.85 -5.55 12.66
C ASP A 329 -13.09 -4.18 13.33
N GLY A 330 -12.90 -3.09 12.59
CA GLY A 330 -12.98 -1.70 13.05
C GLY A 330 -11.67 -1.15 13.61
N GLY A 331 -11.55 0.17 13.68
CA GLY A 331 -10.28 0.86 13.95
C GLY A 331 -9.26 0.67 12.81
N PHE A 332 -7.99 0.93 13.09
CA PHE A 332 -6.91 0.85 12.10
C PHE A 332 -5.91 -0.28 12.40
N TYR A 333 -5.31 -0.83 11.35
CA TYR A 333 -4.01 -1.49 11.52
C TYR A 333 -2.98 -0.43 11.89
N THR A 334 -2.17 -0.68 12.91
CA THR A 334 -1.11 0.24 13.34
C THR A 334 0.23 -0.47 13.28
N HIS A 335 1.30 0.25 12.95
CA HIS A 335 2.64 -0.31 12.91
C HIS A 335 3.62 0.66 13.58
N SER A 336 4.39 0.17 14.54
CA SER A 336 5.49 0.91 15.15
C SER A 336 6.79 0.56 14.44
N GLU A 337 7.51 1.58 14.02
CA GLU A 337 8.83 1.48 13.40
C GLU A 337 9.89 1.81 14.46
N ASP A 338 11.17 1.63 14.12
CA ASP A 338 12.25 2.02 15.02
C ASP A 338 12.24 3.54 15.32
N HIS A 339 12.83 3.94 16.44
CA HIS A 339 13.05 5.35 16.81
C HIS A 339 11.77 6.20 16.93
N ASP A 340 10.67 5.63 17.45
CA ASP A 340 9.41 6.34 17.74
C ASP A 340 8.67 6.84 16.48
N PHE A 341 8.92 6.20 15.33
CA PHE A 341 8.11 6.42 14.13
C PHE A 341 6.96 5.41 14.05
N TYR A 342 5.86 5.83 13.43
CA TYR A 342 4.68 4.99 13.22
C TYR A 342 4.23 5.09 11.76
N ALA A 343 3.51 4.06 11.31
CA ALA A 343 2.75 4.15 10.08
C ALA A 343 1.69 5.27 10.16
N TYR A 344 1.35 5.81 9.00
CA TYR A 344 0.39 6.90 8.87
C TYR A 344 -1.01 6.38 8.55
N HIS A 345 -2.02 7.13 8.99
CA HIS A 345 -3.43 6.91 8.70
C HIS A 345 -4.04 8.19 8.16
N ALA A 346 -4.94 8.10 7.17
CA ALA A 346 -5.64 9.28 6.65
C ALA A 346 -7.03 9.40 7.28
N PRO A 347 -7.53 10.63 7.55
CA PRO A 347 -6.96 11.92 7.17
C PRO A 347 -5.84 12.41 8.11
N GLY A 348 -5.55 11.65 9.16
CA GLY A 348 -4.52 11.91 10.16
C GLY A 348 -5.14 12.37 11.48
N PHE A 349 -4.67 11.79 12.58
CA PHE A 349 -5.35 11.88 13.87
C PHE A 349 -4.48 12.49 14.97
N PRO A 350 -5.08 12.97 16.08
CA PRO A 350 -4.35 13.31 17.28
C PRO A 350 -3.59 12.11 17.86
N GLU A 351 -2.51 12.41 18.60
CA GLU A 351 -1.67 11.40 19.25
C GLU A 351 -2.48 10.46 20.13
N SER A 352 -2.30 9.16 19.91
CA SER A 352 -2.92 8.08 20.69
C SER A 352 -2.12 6.79 20.47
N ASP A 353 -2.53 5.69 21.11
CA ASP A 353 -1.80 4.41 21.01
C ASP A 353 -1.79 3.87 19.56
N GLY A 354 -0.64 3.98 18.88
CA GLY A 354 -0.46 3.61 17.48
C GLY A 354 -0.60 4.76 16.47
N PHE A 355 -0.80 6.00 16.94
CA PHE A 355 -0.96 7.20 16.11
C PHE A 355 0.01 8.28 16.59
N HIS A 356 1.00 8.61 15.77
CA HIS A 356 2.06 9.55 16.15
C HIS A 356 1.62 11.02 16.00
N ARG A 357 2.10 11.89 16.89
CA ARG A 357 1.77 13.34 16.95
C ARG A 357 1.92 14.12 15.63
N ASP A 358 2.83 13.71 14.75
CA ASP A 358 3.11 14.42 13.48
C ASP A 358 2.25 13.90 12.30
N GLU A 359 1.40 12.89 12.52
CA GLU A 359 0.64 12.23 11.45
C GLU A 359 -0.29 13.18 10.70
N ALA A 360 -1.12 13.93 11.42
CA ALA A 360 -2.08 14.87 10.83
C ALA A 360 -1.40 15.89 9.90
N GLU A 361 -0.29 16.48 10.36
CA GLU A 361 0.48 17.43 9.55
C GLU A 361 1.15 16.73 8.35
N THR A 362 1.62 15.50 8.52
CA THR A 362 2.29 14.74 7.48
C THR A 362 1.33 14.33 6.37
N ILE A 363 0.14 13.85 6.70
CA ILE A 363 -0.88 13.48 5.72
C ILE A 363 -1.40 14.70 4.96
N ALA A 364 -1.64 15.82 5.65
CA ALA A 364 -2.01 17.07 5.00
C ALA A 364 -0.91 17.57 4.03
N LEU A 365 0.36 17.50 4.45
CA LEU A 365 1.50 17.82 3.60
C LEU A 365 1.59 16.89 2.39
N LEU A 366 1.41 15.60 2.58
CA LEU A 366 1.49 14.60 1.53
C LEU A 366 0.43 14.84 0.45
N ARG A 367 -0.84 15.02 0.83
CA ARG A 367 -1.94 15.37 -0.09
C ARG A 367 -1.64 16.67 -0.86
N LYS A 368 -1.15 17.69 -0.15
CA LYS A 368 -0.76 18.97 -0.74
C LYS A 368 0.36 18.81 -1.79
N GLN A 369 1.38 18.00 -1.51
CA GLN A 369 2.50 17.79 -2.44
C GLN A 369 2.12 16.87 -3.61
N ALA A 370 1.26 15.87 -3.38
CA ALA A 370 0.67 15.03 -4.42
C ALA A 370 -0.12 15.85 -5.46
N LEU A 371 -0.92 16.82 -5.01
CA LEU A 371 -1.60 17.76 -5.91
C LEU A 371 -0.62 18.68 -6.65
N ARG A 372 0.35 19.24 -5.94
CA ARG A 372 1.29 20.19 -6.53
C ARG A 372 2.27 19.57 -7.54
N ILE A 373 2.67 18.30 -7.39
CA ILE A 373 3.49 17.61 -8.40
C ILE A 373 2.71 17.34 -9.69
N GLN A 374 1.38 17.29 -9.59
CA GLN A 374 0.45 17.20 -10.72
C GLN A 374 0.04 18.58 -11.27
N GLU A 375 0.71 19.66 -10.85
CA GLU A 375 0.41 21.05 -11.25
C GLU A 375 -1.01 21.51 -10.88
N ARG A 376 -1.62 20.88 -9.86
CA ARG A 376 -2.95 21.25 -9.33
C ARG A 376 -2.83 22.13 -8.10
N ASN A 377 -3.74 23.08 -7.96
CA ASN A 377 -3.82 23.96 -6.79
C ASN A 377 -4.54 23.26 -5.62
N PRO A 378 -3.88 22.95 -4.49
CA PRO A 378 -4.50 22.27 -3.36
C PRO A 378 -5.71 22.99 -2.77
N ALA A 379 -5.74 24.32 -2.82
CA ALA A 379 -6.84 25.12 -2.28
C ALA A 379 -8.15 25.00 -3.08
N GLN A 380 -8.11 24.40 -4.26
CA GLN A 380 -9.27 24.25 -5.16
C GLN A 380 -9.77 22.81 -5.24
N VAL A 381 -9.17 21.89 -4.47
CA VAL A 381 -9.52 20.47 -4.53
C VAL A 381 -10.06 20.03 -3.17
N PRO A 382 -11.38 19.82 -3.03
CA PRO A 382 -11.97 19.42 -1.76
C PRO A 382 -11.51 18.02 -1.37
N HIS A 383 -11.60 17.71 -0.08
CA HIS A 383 -11.46 16.36 0.42
C HIS A 383 -12.62 15.48 -0.09
N PRO A 384 -12.38 14.17 -0.30
CA PRO A 384 -13.45 13.28 -0.69
C PRO A 384 -14.51 13.18 0.42
N THR A 385 -15.76 12.96 0.02
CA THR A 385 -16.81 12.60 0.98
C THR A 385 -16.57 11.15 1.43
N PRO A 386 -16.56 10.85 2.73
CA PRO A 386 -16.34 9.49 3.20
C PRO A 386 -17.49 8.57 2.76
N PRO A 387 -17.21 7.31 2.40
CA PRO A 387 -18.25 6.31 2.21
C PRO A 387 -19.10 6.09 3.47
N THR A 388 -20.25 5.44 3.30
CA THR A 388 -21.07 5.01 4.45
C THR A 388 -20.34 3.93 5.26
N PRO A 389 -20.16 4.13 6.58
CA PRO A 389 -19.57 3.10 7.43
C PRO A 389 -20.49 1.89 7.60
N LEU A 390 -19.90 0.74 7.96
CA LEU A 390 -20.65 -0.46 8.33
C LEU A 390 -20.51 -0.72 9.83
N LEU A 391 -21.60 -0.55 10.57
CA LEU A 391 -21.66 -0.86 11.99
C LEU A 391 -21.57 -2.39 12.19
N LEU A 392 -20.63 -2.81 13.04
CA LEU A 392 -20.39 -4.21 13.34
C LEU A 392 -21.22 -4.65 14.54
N ALA A 393 -21.43 -5.97 14.66
CA ALA A 393 -22.03 -6.53 15.87
C ALA A 393 -21.20 -6.13 17.11
N PRO A 394 -21.87 -5.70 18.21
CA PRO A 394 -21.17 -5.23 19.40
C PRO A 394 -20.37 -6.38 20.04
N ALA A 395 -19.16 -6.06 20.50
CA ALA A 395 -18.31 -7.04 21.19
C ALA A 395 -18.81 -7.33 22.62
N ALA A 396 -19.45 -6.34 23.23
CA ALA A 396 -20.13 -6.39 24.51
C ALA A 396 -21.26 -5.35 24.49
N PRO A 397 -22.28 -5.44 25.38
CA PRO A 397 -23.32 -4.43 25.48
C PRO A 397 -22.74 -3.02 25.57
N GLY A 398 -23.23 -2.12 24.70
CA GLY A 398 -22.78 -0.73 24.62
C GLY A 398 -21.45 -0.49 23.90
N GLN A 399 -20.62 -1.52 23.67
CA GLN A 399 -19.33 -1.36 22.99
C GLN A 399 -19.49 -1.46 21.47
N LEU A 400 -19.42 -0.31 20.79
CA LEU A 400 -19.58 -0.20 19.36
C LEU A 400 -18.25 -0.23 18.62
N ARG A 401 -18.27 -0.91 17.47
CA ARG A 401 -17.20 -0.93 16.47
C ARG A 401 -17.85 -0.86 15.10
N TRP A 402 -17.17 -0.25 14.14
CA TRP A 402 -17.60 -0.20 12.75
C TRP A 402 -16.40 -0.32 11.84
N ARG A 403 -16.63 -0.81 10.63
CA ARG A 403 -15.70 -0.62 9.52
C ARG A 403 -15.65 0.87 9.21
N GLY A 404 -14.48 1.46 9.39
CA GLY A 404 -14.25 2.86 9.13
C GLY A 404 -14.36 3.22 7.65
N SER A 405 -14.27 4.51 7.37
CA SER A 405 -14.49 5.05 6.04
C SER A 405 -13.30 5.92 5.66
N ALA A 406 -12.62 5.58 4.57
CA ALA A 406 -11.55 6.42 4.02
C ALA A 406 -11.93 7.91 4.01
N TRP A 407 -11.06 8.74 4.60
CA TRP A 407 -11.24 10.19 4.76
C TRP A 407 -12.36 10.66 5.71
N ALA A 408 -12.93 9.78 6.53
CA ALA A 408 -13.66 10.20 7.71
C ALA A 408 -12.69 10.84 8.72
N ALA A 409 -12.99 12.05 9.16
CA ALA A 409 -12.25 12.71 10.24
C ALA A 409 -12.83 12.32 11.61
N GLU A 410 -14.14 12.07 11.66
CA GLU A 410 -14.89 11.76 12.86
C GLU A 410 -16.22 11.08 12.51
N TYR A 411 -16.96 10.64 13.52
CA TYR A 411 -18.24 9.97 13.39
C TYR A 411 -19.25 10.50 14.39
N ASP A 412 -20.50 10.50 13.97
CA ASP A 412 -21.65 10.75 14.82
C ASP A 412 -22.42 9.46 15.08
N VAL A 413 -22.95 9.32 16.29
CA VAL A 413 -23.66 8.12 16.76
C VAL A 413 -25.07 8.50 17.16
N ARG A 414 -26.05 7.82 16.57
CA ARG A 414 -27.45 7.88 17.02
C ARG A 414 -27.86 6.57 17.67
N ARG A 415 -28.73 6.69 18.66
CA ARG A 415 -29.34 5.57 19.39
C ARG A 415 -30.84 5.59 19.20
N GLY A 416 -31.43 4.41 19.10
CA GLY A 416 -32.87 4.20 19.15
C GLY A 416 -33.21 3.18 20.22
N VAL A 417 -34.43 3.29 20.74
CA VAL A 417 -34.99 2.35 21.72
C VAL A 417 -35.83 1.32 20.99
N ALA A 418 -35.50 0.04 21.16
CA ALA A 418 -36.23 -1.07 20.60
C ALA A 418 -37.53 -1.33 21.37
N SER A 419 -38.53 -1.84 20.66
CA SER A 419 -39.86 -2.18 21.13
C SER A 419 -40.39 -3.37 20.32
N PRO A 420 -41.45 -4.05 20.77
CA PRO A 420 -42.05 -5.14 19.99
C PRO A 420 -42.55 -4.73 18.60
N GLN A 421 -42.74 -3.43 18.33
CA GLN A 421 -43.22 -2.89 17.05
C GLN A 421 -42.08 -2.39 16.14
N GLY A 422 -40.81 -2.49 16.56
CA GLY A 422 -39.66 -1.94 15.86
C GLY A 422 -38.81 -1.09 16.80
N PHE A 423 -38.26 0.03 16.34
CA PHE A 423 -37.50 0.94 17.19
C PHE A 423 -37.82 2.40 16.85
N GLN A 424 -37.61 3.28 17.81
CA GLN A 424 -37.71 4.72 17.62
C GLN A 424 -36.36 5.37 17.92
N TRP A 425 -35.83 6.14 16.97
CA TRP A 425 -34.63 6.95 17.20
C TRP A 425 -34.87 8.00 18.28
N GLU A 426 -33.88 8.20 19.13
CA GLU A 426 -33.85 9.35 20.04
C GLU A 426 -33.68 10.64 19.23
N GLU A 427 -34.23 11.75 19.75
CA GLU A 427 -34.19 13.04 19.03
C GLU A 427 -32.77 13.60 18.93
N LYS A 428 -31.89 13.24 19.86
CA LYS A 428 -30.51 13.71 19.93
C LYS A 428 -29.54 12.59 19.61
N LEU A 429 -28.41 12.98 19.04
CA LEU A 429 -27.24 12.11 18.94
C LEU A 429 -26.75 11.78 20.35
N VAL A 430 -26.29 10.54 20.51
CA VAL A 430 -25.71 10.07 21.78
C VAL A 430 -24.20 10.28 21.82
N ALA A 431 -23.57 10.50 20.66
CA ALA A 431 -22.21 10.99 20.56
C ALA A 431 -22.00 11.75 19.24
N GLU A 432 -21.16 12.76 19.30
CA GLU A 432 -20.69 13.57 18.15
C GLU A 432 -19.16 13.62 18.21
N HIS A 433 -18.51 13.86 17.07
CA HIS A 433 -17.05 14.01 16.97
C HIS A 433 -16.26 12.80 17.49
N VAL A 434 -16.79 11.59 17.32
CA VAL A 434 -16.11 10.35 17.73
C VAL A 434 -14.98 10.04 16.76
N LEU A 435 -13.77 9.86 17.27
CA LEU A 435 -12.61 9.43 16.48
C LEU A 435 -12.51 7.91 16.48
N ASP A 436 -12.14 7.32 15.34
CA ASP A 436 -11.84 5.89 15.21
C ASP A 436 -10.34 5.58 15.19
N ASN A 437 -9.53 6.50 15.74
CA ASN A 437 -8.08 6.36 15.94
C ASN A 437 -7.74 5.37 17.08
N VAL A 438 -8.28 4.16 16.97
CA VAL A 438 -8.04 3.04 17.85
C VAL A 438 -7.45 1.87 17.05
N LYS A 439 -6.73 0.99 17.73
CA LYS A 439 -6.16 -0.20 17.11
C LYS A 439 -7.25 -1.16 16.63
N SER A 440 -6.94 -1.92 15.59
CA SER A 440 -7.80 -2.92 14.98
C SER A 440 -8.54 -3.77 16.02
N GLY A 441 -9.87 -3.80 15.90
CA GLY A 441 -10.76 -4.60 16.72
C GLY A 441 -11.07 -4.04 18.11
N GLN A 442 -10.48 -2.92 18.54
CA GLN A 442 -10.85 -2.26 19.79
C GLN A 442 -12.23 -1.57 19.67
N PRO A 443 -13.00 -1.46 20.77
CA PRO A 443 -14.18 -0.60 20.81
C PRO A 443 -13.82 0.83 20.39
N ILE A 444 -14.57 1.39 19.43
CA ILE A 444 -14.38 2.78 19.00
C ILE A 444 -15.13 3.71 19.94
N TRP A 445 -16.35 3.33 20.35
CA TRP A 445 -17.16 4.09 21.29
C TRP A 445 -17.97 3.18 22.20
N SER A 446 -18.25 3.64 23.42
CA SER A 446 -19.05 2.90 24.41
C SER A 446 -20.23 3.72 24.89
N ASP A 447 -21.43 3.15 24.82
CA ASP A 447 -22.63 3.73 25.41
C ASP A 447 -22.69 3.44 26.92
N HIS A 448 -22.33 4.43 27.72
CA HIS A 448 -22.37 4.35 29.18
C HIS A 448 -23.75 4.68 29.78
N GLU A 449 -24.73 5.05 28.95
CA GLU A 449 -26.08 5.42 29.37
C GLU A 449 -27.11 4.30 29.15
N GLN A 450 -26.68 3.13 28.67
CA GLN A 450 -27.56 1.97 28.53
C GLN A 450 -28.20 1.58 29.86
N ARG A 451 -29.51 1.37 29.84
CA ARG A 451 -30.26 0.82 30.96
C ARG A 451 -30.39 -0.68 30.84
N GLU A 452 -30.14 -1.38 31.95
CA GLU A 452 -30.31 -2.82 32.03
C GLU A 452 -31.75 -3.23 31.66
N GLY A 453 -31.89 -4.22 30.78
CA GLY A 453 -33.18 -4.74 30.32
C GLY A 453 -33.87 -3.94 29.19
N ALA A 454 -33.30 -2.83 28.72
CA ALA A 454 -33.79 -2.12 27.54
C ALA A 454 -33.04 -2.56 26.27
N GLY A 455 -33.79 -2.76 25.17
CA GLY A 455 -33.21 -2.99 23.85
C GLY A 455 -32.80 -1.66 23.22
N TYR A 456 -31.54 -1.55 22.80
CA TYR A 456 -31.01 -0.38 22.10
C TYR A 456 -30.48 -0.77 20.73
N VAL A 457 -30.74 0.10 19.76
CA VAL A 457 -30.17 0.03 18.41
C VAL A 457 -29.37 1.27 18.10
N TYR A 458 -28.37 1.12 17.24
CA TYR A 458 -27.40 2.14 16.89
C TYR A 458 -27.22 2.23 15.39
N SER A 459 -26.76 3.40 14.96
CA SER A 459 -26.32 3.66 13.60
C SER A 459 -25.31 4.80 13.65
N VAL A 460 -24.29 4.74 12.79
CA VAL A 460 -23.16 5.67 12.77
C VAL A 460 -23.07 6.37 11.43
N GLN A 461 -22.61 7.61 11.43
CA GLN A 461 -22.43 8.42 10.23
C GLN A 461 -21.00 8.95 10.20
N ALA A 462 -20.27 8.70 9.11
CA ALA A 462 -18.96 9.30 8.90
C ALA A 462 -19.08 10.77 8.52
N VAL A 463 -18.23 11.61 9.10
CA VAL A 463 -18.06 13.02 8.82
C VAL A 463 -16.65 13.25 8.28
N GLY A 464 -16.54 13.79 7.07
CA GLY A 464 -15.28 14.03 6.40
C GLY A 464 -14.56 15.30 6.86
N VAL A 465 -13.32 15.47 6.42
CA VAL A 465 -12.45 16.63 6.76
C VAL A 465 -13.11 17.98 6.47
N ASP A 466 -13.86 18.09 5.37
CA ASP A 466 -14.56 19.33 4.98
C ASP A 466 -16.01 19.41 5.53
N GLY A 467 -16.37 18.53 6.48
CA GLY A 467 -17.69 18.48 7.12
C GLY A 467 -18.78 17.77 6.32
N HIS A 468 -18.45 17.21 5.14
CA HIS A 468 -19.38 16.39 4.36
C HIS A 468 -19.71 15.09 5.07
N ARG A 469 -21.00 14.73 5.09
CA ARG A 469 -21.51 13.57 5.83
C ARG A 469 -21.91 12.46 4.86
N SER A 470 -21.59 11.23 5.23
CA SER A 470 -22.08 10.01 4.56
C SER A 470 -23.55 9.75 4.87
N GLU A 471 -24.17 8.74 4.25
CA GLU A 471 -25.42 8.19 4.76
C GLU A 471 -25.20 7.49 6.11
N TRP A 472 -26.26 7.36 6.90
CA TRP A 472 -26.23 6.56 8.12
C TRP A 472 -25.98 5.07 7.81
N SER A 473 -25.18 4.41 8.66
CA SER A 473 -24.89 2.98 8.57
C SER A 473 -26.15 2.12 8.69
N ASN A 474 -25.97 0.81 8.46
CA ASN A 474 -26.90 -0.20 8.93
C ASN A 474 -27.21 -0.04 10.43
N VAL A 475 -28.38 -0.55 10.83
CA VAL A 475 -28.84 -0.54 12.21
C VAL A 475 -28.35 -1.80 12.91
N VAL A 476 -27.71 -1.67 14.08
CA VAL A 476 -27.23 -2.79 14.89
C VAL A 476 -27.64 -2.60 16.34
N GLY A 477 -28.09 -3.66 17.00
CA GLY A 477 -28.47 -3.65 18.40
C GLY A 477 -29.29 -4.86 18.80
N ALA A 478 -29.68 -4.92 20.07
CA ALA A 478 -30.63 -5.91 20.57
C ALA A 478 -32.06 -5.39 20.35
N VAL A 479 -32.86 -6.17 19.63
CA VAL A 479 -34.32 -5.97 19.52
C VAL A 479 -35.01 -6.69 20.66
#